data_AF-A0A3B9F344-F1
#
_entry.id   AF-A0A3B9F344-F1
#
_cell.length_a   1.000
_cell.length_b   1.000
_cell.length_c   1.000
_cell.angle_alpha   90.00
_cell.angle_beta   90.00
_cell.angle_gamma   90.00
#
_symmetry.space_group_name_H-M   'P 1'
#
loop_
_entity.id
_entity.type
_entity.pdbx_description
1 polymer ?
#
loop_
_entity_poly.entity_id
_entity_poly.type
_entity_poly.pdbx_seq_one_letter_code
_entity_poly.pdbx_strand_id
1 'polypeptide(L)'
;ILEAAIANLKGSQIDGETVFKLYDTFGFPVDLTADVARERDLTIDMPGFEVEMTKQRDRARQAGDFKTTQKGVDISDATEFLGYEQLENSSSIQALIKDGELVDSIEAGDSAIIVLAQSSFYGESGGQVGDSGVLSNKEISFEVGNTQKQKSGAFEHHGVLNSGALKVGDVVSASVDKNRRKRIARNHSATHLLHAALRAVLGETVTQKGSLVDGDKLRFDFSHDEVISKADIDKIEGMVNRKILGNTKVHTDVTDIETAKKNGAMALFGEKYGDTVRVLTMGKDDFSVELCGGTHVNQLGDIGLFRITSEGGIAAGVRRIEAMSGYDAYQFDKQTEDSLSEIAQMTKSSNAQAVEKVAQLIKQQKALEKQIATFQKQLASNQGDELVDQAEDVNGVKLLSTVVEGVSGKDLRDIADKLKDKLGSAVVVLAAVSGDKVSLVAGVTKDLTDKYQAGKILNHVATQVGGKGGGRADMAQGGGTQPENIESALASVKDLI
;
A
#
# COMPACT_ATOMS: atom_id res chain seq x y z
N ILE A 1 21.30 30.80 -5.76
CA ILE A 1 21.56 29.39 -6.15
C ILE A 1 20.68 28.99 -7.33
N LEU A 2 19.35 29.14 -7.26
CA LEU A 2 18.47 28.96 -8.42
C LEU A 2 18.94 29.79 -9.64
N GLU A 3 19.27 31.06 -9.44
CA GLU A 3 19.84 31.89 -10.53
C GLU A 3 21.21 31.41 -11.05
N ALA A 4 22.04 30.85 -10.16
CA ALA A 4 23.36 30.33 -10.54
C ALA A 4 23.26 28.96 -11.23
N ALA A 5 22.27 28.14 -10.87
CA ALA A 5 21.94 26.90 -11.56
C ALA A 5 21.39 27.20 -12.96
N ILE A 6 20.48 28.17 -13.07
CA ILE A 6 19.95 28.65 -14.35
C ILE A 6 21.06 29.23 -15.23
N ALA A 7 22.00 29.99 -14.66
CA ALA A 7 23.12 30.57 -15.41
C ALA A 7 24.10 29.52 -15.98
N ASN A 8 24.17 28.33 -15.38
CA ASN A 8 25.06 27.25 -15.80
C ASN A 8 24.32 26.09 -16.51
N LEU A 9 23.03 26.25 -16.79
CA LEU A 9 22.19 25.21 -17.35
C LEU A 9 22.58 24.90 -18.80
N LYS A 10 22.74 23.62 -19.14
CA LYS A 10 22.85 23.15 -20.53
C LYS A 10 21.54 22.47 -20.93
N GLY A 11 20.58 23.25 -21.42
CA GLY A 11 19.26 22.78 -21.84
C GLY A 11 18.13 23.67 -21.31
N SER A 12 16.91 23.14 -21.31
CA SER A 12 15.70 23.83 -20.84
C SER A 12 15.08 23.20 -19.59
N GLN A 13 15.78 22.29 -18.93
CA GLN A 13 15.28 21.56 -17.75
C GLN A 13 16.29 21.63 -16.60
N ILE A 14 15.82 22.02 -15.41
CA ILE A 14 16.58 22.00 -14.16
C ILE A 14 16.56 20.57 -13.62
N ASP A 15 17.73 20.00 -13.36
CA ASP A 15 17.87 18.62 -12.89
C ASP A 15 17.27 18.42 -11.50
N GLY A 16 16.81 17.19 -11.25
CA GLY A 16 16.13 16.83 -10.02
C GLY A 16 16.99 16.98 -8.75
N GLU A 17 18.31 16.84 -8.86
CA GLU A 17 19.25 17.02 -7.74
C GLU A 17 19.32 18.48 -7.29
N THR A 18 19.38 19.41 -8.24
CA THR A 18 19.35 20.85 -7.97
C THR A 18 18.01 21.28 -7.37
N VAL A 19 16.89 20.77 -7.90
CA VAL A 19 15.54 21.03 -7.36
C VAL A 19 15.41 20.48 -5.95
N PHE A 20 15.90 19.25 -5.71
CA PHE A 20 15.93 18.62 -4.40
C PHE A 20 16.76 19.43 -3.41
N LYS A 21 17.95 19.91 -3.79
CA LYS A 21 18.81 20.72 -2.93
C LYS A 21 18.16 22.04 -2.52
N LEU A 22 17.45 22.71 -3.44
CA LEU A 22 16.68 23.91 -3.13
C LEU A 22 15.57 23.65 -2.12
N TYR A 23 14.87 22.52 -2.27
CA TYR A 23 13.84 22.07 -1.36
C TYR A 23 14.38 21.66 0.02
N ASP A 24 15.32 20.72 0.06
CA ASP A 24 15.78 20.05 1.27
C ASP A 24 16.71 20.93 2.11
N THR A 25 17.72 21.54 1.48
CA THR A 25 18.75 22.30 2.20
C THR A 25 18.30 23.74 2.50
N PHE A 26 17.51 24.33 1.61
CA PHE A 26 17.17 25.77 1.69
C PHE A 26 15.68 26.03 1.92
N GLY A 27 14.85 24.97 2.03
CA GLY A 27 13.42 25.08 2.31
C GLY A 27 12.61 25.74 1.20
N PHE A 28 13.13 25.78 -0.03
CA PHE A 28 12.48 26.46 -1.16
C PHE A 28 11.49 25.49 -1.83
N PRO A 29 10.16 25.75 -1.79
CA PRO A 29 9.18 24.78 -2.28
C PRO A 29 9.38 24.41 -3.74
N VAL A 30 9.15 23.13 -4.07
CA VAL A 30 9.25 22.63 -5.45
C VAL A 30 8.31 23.39 -6.39
N ASP A 31 7.11 23.73 -5.93
CA ASP A 31 6.12 24.51 -6.69
C ASP A 31 6.65 25.91 -7.03
N LEU A 32 7.30 26.56 -6.07
CA LEU A 32 7.89 27.89 -6.28
C LEU A 32 9.11 27.83 -7.20
N THR A 33 9.88 26.74 -7.14
CA THR A 33 10.95 26.45 -8.10
C THR A 33 10.40 26.27 -9.51
N ALA A 34 9.29 25.56 -9.65
CA ALA A 34 8.61 25.33 -10.92
C ALA A 34 8.04 26.64 -11.49
N ASP A 35 7.48 27.51 -10.65
CA ASP A 35 6.93 28.81 -11.07
C ASP A 35 8.03 29.74 -11.57
N VAL A 36 9.15 29.86 -10.83
CA VAL A 36 10.30 30.67 -11.26
C VAL A 36 10.96 30.11 -12.53
N ALA A 37 11.00 28.79 -12.68
CA ALA A 37 11.47 28.15 -13.92
C ALA A 37 10.56 28.49 -15.10
N ARG A 38 9.23 28.43 -14.91
CA ARG A 38 8.22 28.72 -15.94
C ARG A 38 8.28 30.17 -16.43
N GLU A 39 8.52 31.13 -15.54
CA GLU A 39 8.71 32.54 -15.91
C GLU A 39 9.93 32.78 -16.83
N ARG A 40 10.84 31.80 -16.93
CA ARG A 40 12.05 31.86 -17.75
C ARG A 40 12.07 30.80 -18.86
N ASP A 41 10.91 30.26 -19.23
CA ASP A 41 10.74 29.21 -20.24
C ASP A 41 11.54 27.92 -19.94
N LEU A 42 11.76 27.61 -18.65
CA LEU A 42 12.42 26.39 -18.18
C LEU A 42 11.42 25.42 -17.52
N THR A 43 11.76 24.14 -17.52
CA THR A 43 11.04 23.08 -16.81
C THR A 43 11.89 22.51 -15.67
N ILE A 44 11.26 21.75 -14.77
CA ILE A 44 11.96 21.02 -13.71
C ILE A 44 11.85 19.51 -13.94
N ASP A 45 12.88 18.76 -13.58
CA ASP A 45 12.89 17.29 -13.60
C ASP A 45 12.22 16.73 -12.32
N MET A 46 10.89 16.63 -12.36
CA MET A 46 10.10 16.04 -11.27
C MET A 46 10.46 14.56 -11.01
N PRO A 47 10.64 13.69 -12.02
CA PRO A 47 11.10 12.32 -11.80
C PRO A 47 12.45 12.25 -11.06
N GLY A 48 13.43 13.06 -11.45
CA GLY A 48 14.72 13.13 -10.77
C GLY A 48 14.60 13.64 -9.33
N PHE A 49 13.73 14.64 -9.09
CA PHE A 49 13.44 15.13 -7.74
C PHE A 49 12.85 14.03 -6.85
N GLU A 50 11.89 13.25 -7.36
CA GLU A 50 11.29 12.11 -6.63
C GLU A 50 12.32 11.00 -6.34
N VAL A 51 13.29 10.78 -7.24
CA VAL A 51 14.41 9.86 -6.99
C VAL A 51 15.27 10.35 -5.82
N GLU A 52 15.60 11.64 -5.75
CA GLU A 52 16.38 12.20 -4.63
C GLU A 52 15.58 12.24 -3.31
N MET A 53 14.27 12.53 -3.37
CA MET A 53 13.35 12.39 -2.23
C MET A 53 13.29 10.95 -1.72
N THR A 54 13.29 9.98 -2.64
CA THR A 54 13.33 8.55 -2.28
C THR A 54 14.66 8.18 -1.64
N LYS A 55 15.79 8.64 -2.20
CA LYS A 55 17.12 8.44 -1.60
C LYS A 55 17.23 9.10 -0.22
N GLN A 56 16.66 10.28 0.00
CA GLN A 56 16.60 10.91 1.31
C GLN A 56 15.78 10.08 2.29
N ARG A 57 14.58 9.64 1.88
CA ARG A 57 13.74 8.74 2.68
C ARG A 57 14.46 7.43 3.00
N ASP A 58 15.23 6.89 2.06
CA ASP A 58 15.99 5.66 2.24
C ASP A 58 17.24 5.88 3.11
N ARG A 59 17.91 7.04 3.04
CA ARG A 59 18.96 7.43 4.01
C ARG A 59 18.39 7.60 5.42
N ALA A 60 17.24 8.25 5.55
CA ALA A 60 16.52 8.37 6.83
C ALA A 60 16.06 7.00 7.34
N ARG A 61 15.66 6.09 6.44
CA ARG A 61 15.38 4.68 6.78
C ARG A 61 16.63 3.92 7.17
N GLN A 62 17.77 4.11 6.52
CA GLN A 62 19.05 3.47 6.91
C GLN A 62 19.55 3.98 8.26
N ALA A 63 19.36 5.27 8.56
CA ALA A 63 19.57 5.82 9.90
C ALA A 63 18.55 5.29 10.92
N GLY A 64 17.31 4.98 10.49
CA GLY A 64 16.27 4.35 11.30
C GLY A 64 16.40 2.82 11.45
N ASP A 65 17.07 2.14 10.52
CA ASP A 65 17.42 0.72 10.51
C ASP A 65 18.66 0.42 11.38
N PHE A 66 19.14 1.42 12.11
CA PHE A 66 20.00 1.25 13.29
C PHE A 66 19.22 0.57 14.45
N LYS A 67 18.45 -0.47 14.13
CA LYS A 67 17.75 -1.32 15.09
C LYS A 67 18.57 -2.60 15.31
N THR A 68 19.09 -2.69 16.53
CA THR A 68 19.20 -3.94 17.31
C THR A 68 20.34 -4.92 17.00
N THR A 69 21.59 -4.47 16.96
CA THR A 69 22.72 -5.43 17.15
C THR A 69 23.93 -4.91 17.93
N GLN A 70 24.02 -3.61 18.24
CA GLN A 70 25.03 -3.14 19.19
C GLN A 70 24.55 -3.40 20.62
N LYS A 71 25.42 -4.00 21.45
CA LYS A 71 25.21 -4.03 22.90
C LYS A 71 25.15 -2.58 23.37
N GLY A 72 23.97 -2.11 23.76
CA GLY A 72 23.81 -0.73 24.24
C GLY A 72 24.71 -0.48 25.44
N VAL A 73 25.39 0.66 25.43
CA VAL A 73 26.11 1.16 26.61
C VAL A 73 25.07 1.71 27.58
N ASP A 74 24.99 1.15 28.78
CA ASP A 74 24.11 1.68 29.82
C ASP A 74 24.64 3.03 30.31
N ILE A 75 23.88 4.09 30.10
CA ILE A 75 24.20 5.43 30.61
C ILE A 75 23.45 5.64 31.92
N SER A 76 24.17 5.94 32.99
CA SER A 76 23.60 6.05 34.33
C SER A 76 22.78 7.32 34.54
N ASP A 77 23.22 8.43 33.96
CA ASP A 77 22.62 9.74 34.18
C ASP A 77 21.44 9.96 33.23
N ALA A 78 20.29 10.36 33.79
CA ALA A 78 19.12 10.71 33.00
C ALA A 78 19.31 12.06 32.30
N THR A 79 18.80 12.19 31.08
CA THR A 79 18.76 13.47 30.38
C THR A 79 17.59 14.29 30.88
N GLU A 80 17.82 15.56 31.25
CA GLU A 80 16.73 16.48 31.56
C GLU A 80 15.98 16.86 30.27
N PHE A 81 14.70 16.50 30.19
CA PHE A 81 13.89 16.76 29.01
C PHE A 81 13.24 18.14 29.08
N LEU A 82 13.62 19.03 28.15
CA LEU A 82 13.12 20.41 28.03
C LEU A 82 12.08 20.56 26.90
N GLY A 83 11.82 19.48 26.15
CA GLY A 83 11.06 19.51 24.90
C GLY A 83 9.57 19.77 25.02
N TYR A 84 9.04 19.90 26.25
CA TYR A 84 7.67 20.34 26.49
C TYR A 84 7.51 21.85 26.32
N GLU A 85 8.52 22.65 26.69
CA GLU A 85 8.43 24.11 26.63
C GLU A 85 9.18 24.70 25.43
N GLN A 86 10.27 24.07 25.02
CA GLN A 86 11.16 24.60 23.99
C GLN A 86 11.62 23.53 22.99
N LEU A 87 12.01 23.97 21.79
CA LEU A 87 12.54 23.10 20.72
C LEU A 87 14.04 23.31 20.48
N GLU A 88 14.61 24.29 21.16
CA GLU A 88 16.01 24.68 21.05
C GLU A 88 16.58 24.80 22.46
N ASN A 89 17.77 24.25 22.69
CA ASN A 89 18.51 24.43 23.93
C ASN A 89 20.02 24.29 23.69
N SER A 90 20.84 24.86 24.56
CA SER A 90 22.27 24.55 24.62
C SER A 90 22.52 23.49 25.69
N SER A 91 23.39 22.52 25.44
CA SER A 91 23.76 21.50 26.43
C SER A 91 25.15 20.96 26.20
N SER A 92 25.76 20.43 27.26
CA SER A 92 27.02 19.72 27.19
C SER A 92 26.83 18.25 26.82
N ILE A 93 27.79 17.70 26.08
CA ILE A 93 27.86 16.28 25.74
C ILE A 93 28.35 15.51 26.96
N GLN A 94 27.54 14.56 27.43
CA GLN A 94 27.88 13.66 28.53
C GLN A 94 28.58 12.39 28.05
N ALA A 95 28.17 11.87 26.89
CA ALA A 95 28.76 10.67 26.31
C ALA A 95 28.68 10.69 24.79
N LEU A 96 29.70 10.08 24.17
CA LEU A 96 29.73 9.75 22.76
C LEU A 96 29.88 8.24 22.66
N ILE A 97 29.06 7.61 21.82
CA ILE A 97 29.12 6.17 21.56
C ILE A 97 29.30 5.97 20.06
N LYS A 98 30.32 5.21 19.69
CA LYS A 98 30.61 4.83 18.29
C LYS A 98 30.87 3.33 18.26
N ASP A 99 30.26 2.64 17.29
CA ASP A 99 30.41 1.19 17.13
C ASP A 99 30.06 0.37 18.40
N GLY A 100 29.18 0.90 19.26
CA GLY A 100 28.75 0.26 20.51
C GLY A 100 29.70 0.48 21.69
N GLU A 101 30.72 1.32 21.56
CA GLU A 101 31.69 1.62 22.62
C GLU A 101 31.70 3.11 22.96
N LEU A 102 31.99 3.43 24.24
CA LEU A 102 32.21 4.80 24.67
C LEU A 102 33.52 5.32 24.08
N VAL A 103 33.46 6.50 23.46
CA VAL A 103 34.62 7.17 22.89
C VAL A 103 34.74 8.59 23.43
N ASP A 104 35.97 9.11 23.48
CA ASP A 104 36.21 10.48 23.94
C ASP A 104 35.90 11.52 22.85
N SER A 105 35.91 11.11 21.57
CA SER A 105 35.70 11.99 20.42
C SER A 105 35.21 11.27 19.17
N ILE A 106 34.53 12.01 18.29
CA ILE A 106 34.10 11.59 16.94
C ILE A 106 34.50 12.63 15.89
N GLU A 107 34.67 12.23 14.64
CA GLU A 107 35.08 13.09 13.52
C GLU A 107 34.04 13.10 12.38
N ALA A 108 34.12 14.10 11.50
CA ALA A 108 33.22 14.21 10.35
C ALA A 108 33.21 12.91 9.51
N GLY A 109 32.00 12.44 9.17
CA GLY A 109 31.73 11.17 8.51
C GLY A 109 31.33 10.05 9.48
N ASP A 110 31.53 10.22 10.79
CA ASP A 110 31.17 9.20 11.77
C ASP A 110 29.67 9.13 12.03
N SER A 111 29.13 7.91 12.00
CA SER A 111 27.85 7.57 12.62
C SER A 111 28.07 7.32 14.11
N ALA A 112 27.33 8.02 14.96
CA ALA A 112 27.50 7.94 16.40
C ALA A 112 26.18 8.17 17.15
N ILE A 113 26.22 7.94 18.45
CA ILE A 113 25.16 8.29 19.39
C ILE A 113 25.72 9.33 20.34
N ILE A 114 25.00 10.45 20.49
CA ILE A 114 25.34 11.53 21.41
C ILE A 114 24.35 11.53 22.57
N VAL A 115 24.85 11.62 23.80
CA VAL A 115 24.02 11.83 25.00
C VAL A 115 24.31 13.21 25.57
N LEU A 116 23.25 13.98 25.80
CA LEU A 116 23.30 15.34 26.33
C LEU A 116 22.82 15.36 27.78
N ALA A 117 23.34 16.30 28.57
CA ALA A 117 22.86 16.52 29.93
C ALA A 117 21.40 17.00 29.96
N GLN A 118 21.02 17.85 28.99
CA GLN A 118 19.68 18.37 28.83
C GLN A 118 19.32 18.39 27.34
N SER A 119 18.10 18.00 26.97
CA SER A 119 17.71 17.96 25.56
C SER A 119 16.25 18.34 25.33
N SER A 120 16.01 19.09 24.26
CA SER A 120 14.67 19.37 23.75
C SER A 120 14.11 18.24 22.88
N PHE A 121 14.95 17.26 22.48
CA PHE A 121 14.54 16.11 21.68
C PHE A 121 13.78 15.12 22.54
N TYR A 122 12.63 14.64 22.05
CA TYR A 122 11.86 13.59 22.69
C TYR A 122 12.47 12.24 22.31
N GLY A 123 12.85 11.45 23.30
CA GLY A 123 13.23 10.05 23.10
C GLY A 123 12.00 9.16 22.90
N GLU A 124 12.05 8.28 21.88
CA GLU A 124 10.97 7.35 21.55
C GLU A 124 10.40 6.64 22.78
N SER A 125 9.10 6.79 23.02
CA SER A 125 8.40 6.24 24.19
C SER A 125 6.89 6.39 24.04
N GLY A 126 6.11 5.49 24.66
CA GLY A 126 4.65 5.57 24.69
C GLY A 126 3.98 5.46 23.32
N GLY A 127 4.65 4.83 22.34
CA GLY A 127 4.23 4.74 20.95
C GLY A 127 4.60 5.95 20.09
N GLN A 128 5.01 7.08 20.67
CA GLN A 128 5.54 8.22 19.91
C GLN A 128 6.99 7.97 19.50
N VAL A 129 7.27 8.13 18.20
CA VAL A 129 8.64 8.06 17.65
C VAL A 129 9.53 9.19 18.17
N GLY A 130 10.83 8.91 18.20
CA GLY A 130 11.85 9.88 18.59
C GLY A 130 11.93 11.09 17.66
N ASP A 131 12.41 12.21 18.19
CA ASP A 131 12.66 13.39 17.37
C ASP A 131 13.91 13.29 16.51
N SER A 132 13.90 14.08 15.44
CA SER A 132 15.03 14.36 14.57
C SER A 132 15.35 15.86 14.60
N GLY A 133 16.52 16.23 14.08
CA GLY A 133 16.99 17.62 14.10
C GLY A 133 18.50 17.70 13.98
N VAL A 134 19.09 18.74 14.56
CA VAL A 134 20.53 19.02 14.44
C VAL A 134 21.12 19.38 15.80
N LEU A 135 22.30 18.83 16.11
CA LEU A 135 23.18 19.34 17.15
C LEU A 135 24.32 20.10 16.46
N SER A 136 24.53 21.37 16.81
CA SER A 136 25.47 22.22 16.10
C SER A 136 26.18 23.24 16.97
N ASN A 137 27.33 23.71 16.50
CA ASN A 137 27.96 24.95 16.94
C ASN A 137 28.61 25.64 15.72
N LYS A 138 29.55 26.58 15.91
CA LYS A 138 30.15 27.34 14.80
C LYS A 138 30.85 26.49 13.74
N GLU A 139 31.40 25.33 14.13
CA GLU A 139 32.25 24.51 13.26
C GLU A 139 31.67 23.09 13.06
N ILE A 140 30.66 22.74 13.85
CA ILE A 140 30.14 21.39 14.00
C ILE A 140 28.69 21.32 13.57
N SER A 141 28.35 20.29 12.81
CA SER A 141 26.96 19.94 12.47
C SER A 141 26.79 18.43 12.56
N PHE A 142 25.98 17.98 13.52
CA PHE A 142 25.60 16.59 13.70
C PHE A 142 24.11 16.43 13.41
N GLU A 143 23.77 15.64 12.41
CA GLU A 143 22.40 15.41 11.99
C GLU A 143 21.80 14.25 12.80
N VAL A 144 20.80 14.56 13.61
CA VAL A 144 20.08 13.58 14.42
C VAL A 144 18.92 13.04 13.60
N GLY A 145 19.00 11.77 13.21
CA GLY A 145 17.92 11.08 12.50
C GLY A 145 16.83 10.55 13.44
N ASN A 146 17.22 10.18 14.66
CA ASN A 146 16.33 9.56 15.64
C ASN A 146 16.81 9.78 17.08
N THR A 147 15.89 9.86 18.03
CA THR A 147 16.21 9.96 19.46
C THR A 147 15.56 8.81 20.22
N GLN A 148 16.34 8.03 20.96
CA GLN A 148 15.86 6.88 21.74
C GLN A 148 15.99 7.15 23.23
N LYS A 149 15.10 6.56 24.04
CA LYS A 149 15.14 6.68 25.50
C LYS A 149 15.57 5.36 26.13
N GLN A 150 16.67 5.39 26.89
CA GLN A 150 17.07 4.25 27.70
C GLN A 150 16.17 4.10 28.94
N LYS A 151 16.20 2.90 29.55
CA LYS A 151 15.50 2.65 30.83
C LYS A 151 15.98 3.55 31.98
N SER A 152 17.23 4.01 31.93
CA SER A 152 17.80 4.97 32.89
C SER A 152 17.21 6.37 32.74
N GLY A 153 16.55 6.68 31.62
CA GLY A 153 16.10 8.03 31.28
C GLY A 153 17.11 8.82 30.44
N ALA A 154 18.27 8.26 30.10
CA ALA A 154 19.21 8.86 29.17
C ALA A 154 18.63 8.91 27.75
N PHE A 155 18.82 10.04 27.05
CA PHE A 155 18.35 10.22 25.68
C PHE A 155 19.53 10.08 24.71
N GLU A 156 19.41 9.09 23.84
CA GLU A 156 20.38 8.76 22.80
C GLU A 156 20.01 9.48 21.50
N HIS A 157 20.86 10.37 21.02
CA HIS A 157 20.67 11.07 19.75
C HIS A 157 21.48 10.34 18.67
N HIS A 158 20.79 9.51 17.87
CA HIS A 158 21.38 8.69 16.82
C HIS A 158 21.52 9.51 15.53
N GLY A 159 22.72 9.56 14.97
CA GLY A 159 22.98 10.45 13.85
C GLY A 159 24.36 10.32 13.22
N VAL A 160 24.67 11.27 12.35
CA VAL A 160 25.92 11.36 11.60
C VAL A 160 26.55 12.73 11.80
N LEU A 161 27.86 12.77 12.05
CA LEU A 161 28.61 14.00 12.13
C LEU A 161 28.96 14.48 10.71
N ASN A 162 28.34 15.56 10.25
CA ASN A 162 28.54 16.10 8.90
C ASN A 162 29.81 16.98 8.79
N SER A 163 30.17 17.69 9.86
CA SER A 163 31.37 18.55 9.87
C SER A 163 31.97 18.70 11.27
N GLY A 164 33.29 18.90 11.32
CA GLY A 164 34.05 19.14 12.54
C GLY A 164 34.41 17.87 13.31
N ALA A 165 34.74 18.04 14.59
CA ALA A 165 35.01 16.96 15.53
C ALA A 165 34.39 17.30 16.88
N LEU A 166 33.72 16.34 17.52
CA LEU A 166 33.09 16.51 18.82
C LEU A 166 33.82 15.71 19.89
N LYS A 167 33.89 16.27 21.10
CA LYS A 167 34.44 15.62 22.29
C LYS A 167 33.44 15.61 23.43
N VAL A 168 33.59 14.64 24.34
CA VAL A 168 32.86 14.65 25.61
C VAL A 168 33.16 15.95 26.37
N GLY A 169 32.12 16.60 26.87
CA GLY A 169 32.18 17.90 27.55
C GLY A 169 31.96 19.11 26.65
N ASP A 170 32.01 18.97 25.32
CA ASP A 170 31.72 20.06 24.39
C ASP A 170 30.27 20.54 24.54
N VAL A 171 30.05 21.83 24.30
CA VAL A 171 28.72 22.45 24.31
C VAL A 171 28.19 22.58 22.88
N VAL A 172 26.98 22.09 22.67
CA VAL A 172 26.27 22.14 21.40
C VAL A 172 24.90 22.80 21.56
N SER A 173 24.45 23.46 20.49
CA SER A 173 23.06 23.89 20.34
C SER A 173 22.26 22.74 19.74
N ALA A 174 21.27 22.26 20.48
CA ALA A 174 20.32 21.24 20.06
C ALA A 174 19.08 21.92 19.48
N SER A 175 18.73 21.61 18.24
CA SER A 175 17.57 22.16 17.53
C SER A 175 16.74 21.03 16.93
N VAL A 176 15.50 20.88 17.41
CA VAL A 176 14.55 19.86 16.93
C VAL A 176 13.91 20.31 15.61
N ASP A 177 13.68 19.37 14.69
CA ASP A 177 12.83 19.61 13.53
C ASP A 177 11.39 19.94 13.97
N LYS A 178 11.10 21.25 13.99
CA LYS A 178 9.81 21.82 14.39
C LYS A 178 8.65 21.34 13.53
N ASN A 179 8.87 21.11 12.24
CA ASN A 179 7.79 20.69 11.33
C ASN A 179 7.41 19.25 11.62
N ARG A 180 8.40 18.36 11.72
CA ARG A 180 8.17 16.96 12.07
C ARG A 180 7.59 16.83 13.48
N ARG A 181 8.12 17.54 14.48
CA ARG A 181 7.57 17.56 15.86
C ARG A 181 6.10 17.93 15.88
N LYS A 182 5.70 18.96 15.15
CA LYS A 182 4.30 19.39 15.07
C LYS A 182 3.42 18.30 14.48
N ARG A 183 3.85 17.64 13.40
CA ARG A 183 3.07 16.56 12.77
C ARG A 183 2.88 15.38 13.73
N ILE A 184 3.93 14.97 14.44
CA ILE A 184 3.88 13.94 15.48
C ILE A 184 2.90 14.34 16.60
N ALA A 185 3.02 15.56 17.12
CA ALA A 185 2.15 16.05 18.18
C ALA A 185 0.67 16.06 17.78
N ARG A 186 0.34 16.39 16.52
CA ARG A 186 -1.03 16.30 15.98
C ARG A 186 -1.54 14.87 15.98
N ASN A 187 -0.76 13.95 15.41
CA ASN A 187 -1.11 12.52 15.37
C ASN A 187 -1.22 11.93 16.79
N HIS A 188 -0.37 12.37 17.73
CA HIS A 188 -0.44 11.92 19.11
C HIS A 188 -1.73 12.39 19.79
N SER A 189 -2.02 13.69 19.72
CA SER A 189 -3.26 14.23 20.27
C SER A 189 -4.52 13.63 19.63
N ALA A 190 -4.49 13.36 18.32
CA ALA A 190 -5.56 12.65 17.61
C ALA A 190 -5.75 11.22 18.12
N THR A 191 -4.66 10.53 18.50
CA THR A 191 -4.71 9.15 19.03
C THR A 191 -5.53 9.08 20.33
N HIS A 192 -5.36 10.03 21.23
CA HIS A 192 -6.14 10.10 22.47
C HIS A 192 -7.63 10.42 22.22
N LEU A 193 -7.93 11.34 21.29
CA LEU A 193 -9.32 11.62 20.89
C LEU A 193 -9.96 10.39 20.24
N LEU A 194 -9.21 9.66 19.41
CA LEU A 194 -9.63 8.41 18.79
C LEU A 194 -9.94 7.35 19.85
N HIS A 195 -9.07 7.17 20.85
CA HIS A 195 -9.28 6.22 21.93
C HIS A 195 -10.56 6.53 22.73
N ALA A 196 -10.76 7.79 23.11
CA ALA A 196 -11.98 8.22 23.78
C ALA A 196 -13.23 8.03 22.90
N ALA A 197 -13.16 8.32 21.60
CA ALA A 197 -14.26 8.11 20.66
C ALA A 197 -14.59 6.62 20.47
N LEU A 198 -13.58 5.74 20.39
CA LEU A 198 -13.76 4.30 20.34
C LEU A 198 -14.50 3.79 21.58
N ARG A 199 -14.10 4.21 22.78
CA ARG A 199 -14.78 3.82 24.03
C ARG A 199 -16.22 4.33 24.08
N ALA A 200 -16.47 5.54 23.60
CA ALA A 200 -17.81 6.12 23.56
C ALA A 200 -18.77 5.42 22.57
N VAL A 201 -18.24 4.85 21.49
CA VAL A 201 -19.05 4.18 20.44
C VAL A 201 -19.16 2.68 20.67
N LEU A 202 -18.04 2.02 20.99
CA LEU A 202 -17.94 0.55 21.09
C LEU A 202 -18.02 0.04 22.53
N GLY A 203 -17.94 0.93 23.52
CA GLY A 203 -18.02 0.63 24.94
C GLY A 203 -16.68 0.68 25.69
N GLU A 204 -16.76 0.71 27.01
CA GLU A 204 -15.62 0.97 27.89
C GLU A 204 -14.57 -0.15 27.92
N THR A 205 -14.89 -1.33 27.39
CA THR A 205 -14.00 -2.51 27.30
C THR A 205 -12.92 -2.37 26.23
N VAL A 206 -13.01 -1.35 25.37
CA VAL A 206 -11.93 -0.98 24.45
C VAL A 206 -10.72 -0.52 25.27
N THR A 207 -9.63 -1.26 25.14
CA THR A 207 -8.34 -0.97 25.78
C THR A 207 -7.23 -1.00 24.75
N GLN A 208 -6.27 -0.08 24.85
CA GLN A 208 -5.08 -0.08 24.00
C GLN A 208 -4.30 -1.39 24.14
N LYS A 209 -3.83 -1.91 23.01
CA LYS A 209 -2.93 -3.08 22.88
C LYS A 209 -1.62 -2.76 22.19
N GLY A 210 -1.53 -1.60 21.54
CA GLY A 210 -0.35 -1.12 20.85
C GLY A 210 -0.60 0.26 20.26
N SER A 211 0.46 1.05 20.13
CA SER A 211 0.40 2.37 19.52
C SER A 211 1.69 2.65 18.75
N LEU A 212 1.55 3.33 17.62
CA LEU A 212 2.64 3.97 16.90
C LEU A 212 2.14 5.34 16.46
N VAL A 213 2.93 6.37 16.73
CA VAL A 213 2.64 7.75 16.35
C VAL A 213 3.90 8.34 15.74
N ASP A 214 3.86 8.61 14.44
CA ASP A 214 4.92 9.29 13.70
C ASP A 214 4.37 10.56 13.01
N GLY A 215 5.20 11.20 12.19
CA GLY A 215 4.80 12.42 11.50
C GLY A 215 3.77 12.19 10.39
N ASP A 216 3.75 11.01 9.79
CA ASP A 216 2.93 10.69 8.63
C ASP A 216 1.60 10.06 9.03
N LYS A 217 1.59 9.24 10.07
CA LYS A 217 0.41 8.52 10.53
C LYS A 217 0.41 8.20 12.02
N LEU A 218 -0.75 7.78 12.49
CA LEU A 218 -0.93 7.05 13.74
C LEU A 218 -1.53 5.68 13.49
N ARG A 219 -1.18 4.74 14.37
CA ARG A 219 -1.68 3.37 14.38
C ARG A 219 -2.08 3.03 15.80
N PHE A 220 -3.34 2.68 15.98
CA PHE A 220 -3.91 2.38 17.28
C PHE A 220 -4.49 0.97 17.30
N ASP A 221 -3.91 0.11 18.14
CA ASP A 221 -4.35 -1.28 18.32
C ASP A 221 -5.16 -1.36 19.60
N PHE A 222 -6.31 -2.03 19.57
CA PHE A 222 -7.23 -2.07 20.71
C PHE A 222 -8.00 -3.39 20.81
N SER A 223 -8.48 -3.69 22.01
CA SER A 223 -9.32 -4.87 22.28
C SER A 223 -10.74 -4.69 21.73
N HIS A 224 -11.10 -5.52 20.74
CA HIS A 224 -12.45 -5.62 20.21
C HIS A 224 -12.57 -6.90 19.36
N ASP A 225 -13.62 -7.69 19.57
CA ASP A 225 -13.78 -8.97 18.86
C ASP A 225 -14.46 -8.82 17.50
N GLU A 226 -15.45 -7.94 17.40
CA GLU A 226 -16.33 -7.84 16.23
C GLU A 226 -15.76 -6.94 15.13
N VAL A 227 -16.24 -7.10 13.90
CA VAL A 227 -15.95 -6.15 12.81
C VAL A 227 -16.74 -4.87 13.06
N ILE A 228 -16.06 -3.73 13.01
CA ILE A 228 -16.72 -2.44 13.24
C ILE A 228 -17.51 -2.08 11.98
N SER A 229 -18.78 -1.72 12.17
CA SER A 229 -19.63 -1.29 11.06
C SER A 229 -19.11 0.01 10.44
N LYS A 230 -19.33 0.20 9.13
CA LYS A 230 -18.97 1.46 8.46
C LYS A 230 -19.62 2.67 9.13
N ALA A 231 -20.86 2.53 9.60
CA ALA A 231 -21.58 3.58 10.30
C ALA A 231 -20.91 3.97 11.64
N ASP A 232 -20.38 2.98 12.38
CA ASP A 232 -19.66 3.25 13.62
C ASP A 232 -18.29 3.88 13.36
N ILE A 233 -17.57 3.45 12.32
CA ILE A 233 -16.33 4.11 11.89
C ILE A 233 -16.58 5.58 11.53
N ASP A 234 -17.63 5.86 10.76
CA ASP A 234 -18.00 7.24 10.40
C ASP A 234 -18.40 8.06 11.64
N LYS A 235 -19.07 7.43 12.61
CA LYS A 235 -19.42 8.06 13.88
C LYS A 235 -18.18 8.39 14.71
N ILE A 236 -17.22 7.47 14.81
CA ILE A 236 -15.94 7.65 15.53
C ILE A 236 -15.14 8.79 14.89
N GLU A 237 -14.90 8.74 13.57
CA GLU A 237 -14.19 9.80 12.84
C GLU A 237 -14.87 11.16 12.99
N GLY A 238 -16.20 11.19 12.86
CA GLY A 238 -16.98 12.41 13.04
C GLY A 238 -16.99 12.94 14.47
N MET A 239 -16.86 12.08 15.50
CA MET A 239 -16.70 12.51 16.89
C MET A 239 -15.34 13.17 17.13
N VAL A 240 -14.26 12.57 16.63
CA VAL A 240 -12.90 13.13 16.72
C VAL A 240 -12.85 14.51 16.05
N ASN A 241 -13.31 14.61 14.80
CA ASN A 241 -13.32 15.88 14.07
C ASN A 241 -14.20 16.95 14.74
N ARG A 242 -15.32 16.58 15.38
CA ARG A 242 -16.13 17.51 16.17
C ARG A 242 -15.40 18.03 17.40
N LYS A 243 -14.62 17.19 18.09
CA LYS A 243 -13.79 17.62 19.23
C LYS A 243 -12.66 18.55 18.79
N ILE A 244 -12.02 18.24 17.66
CA ILE A 244 -11.04 19.11 16.99
C ILE A 244 -11.64 20.48 16.69
N LEU A 245 -12.80 20.53 16.05
CA LEU A 245 -13.50 21.78 15.71
C LEU A 245 -13.88 22.61 16.96
N GLY A 246 -14.14 21.96 18.08
CA GLY A 246 -14.37 22.63 19.37
C GLY A 246 -13.16 23.42 19.88
N ASN A 247 -11.96 23.14 19.37
CA ASN A 247 -10.71 23.86 19.61
C ASN A 247 -10.43 24.21 21.09
N THR A 248 -10.77 23.30 22.01
CA THR A 248 -10.48 23.50 23.43
C THR A 248 -8.98 23.42 23.68
N LYS A 249 -8.50 24.15 24.69
CA LYS A 249 -7.10 24.07 25.13
C LYS A 249 -6.78 22.65 25.62
N VAL A 250 -5.56 22.19 25.33
CA VAL A 250 -5.01 20.96 25.89
C VAL A 250 -4.37 21.29 27.25
N HIS A 251 -4.75 20.54 28.27
CA HIS A 251 -4.28 20.74 29.63
C HIS A 251 -3.37 19.59 30.05
N THR A 252 -2.27 19.92 30.70
CA THR A 252 -1.31 18.94 31.22
C THR A 252 -0.96 19.29 32.65
N ASP A 253 -0.97 18.30 33.53
CA ASP A 253 -0.62 18.45 34.95
C ASP A 253 0.31 17.32 35.40
N VAL A 254 1.14 17.57 36.40
CA VAL A 254 2.03 16.55 36.98
C VAL A 254 1.60 16.31 38.42
N THR A 255 1.21 15.07 38.71
CA THR A 255 0.64 14.70 40.01
C THR A 255 1.00 13.25 40.37
N ASP A 256 0.64 12.79 41.57
CA ASP A 256 0.83 11.40 41.96
C ASP A 256 -0.21 10.48 41.28
N ILE A 257 0.14 9.20 41.15
CA ILE A 257 -0.68 8.23 40.40
C ILE A 257 -2.10 8.04 40.99
N GLU A 258 -2.25 8.17 42.30
CA GLU A 258 -3.54 7.96 42.98
C GLU A 258 -4.47 9.16 42.76
N THR A 259 -3.93 10.37 42.86
CA THR A 259 -4.65 11.61 42.50
C THR A 259 -5.04 11.60 41.02
N ALA A 260 -4.15 11.19 40.12
CA ALA A 260 -4.45 11.10 38.70
C ALA A 260 -5.62 10.16 38.41
N LYS A 261 -5.60 8.93 38.95
CA LYS A 261 -6.70 7.96 38.79
C LYS A 261 -8.01 8.48 39.37
N LYS A 262 -7.98 9.16 40.52
CA LYS A 262 -9.17 9.77 41.13
C LYS A 262 -9.80 10.84 40.24
N ASN A 263 -8.98 11.56 39.48
CA ASN A 263 -9.42 12.55 38.49
C ASN A 263 -9.87 11.92 37.16
N GLY A 264 -10.01 10.60 37.09
CA GLY A 264 -10.48 9.89 35.90
C GLY A 264 -9.39 9.58 34.87
N ALA A 265 -8.12 9.84 35.18
CA ALA A 265 -7.03 9.56 34.25
C ALA A 265 -6.88 8.05 34.02
N MET A 266 -6.94 7.66 32.75
CA MET A 266 -6.69 6.28 32.37
C MET A 266 -5.19 6.01 32.28
N ALA A 267 -4.77 4.90 32.90
CA ALA A 267 -3.44 4.34 32.65
C ALA A 267 -3.44 3.58 31.32
N LEU A 268 -2.44 3.82 30.50
CA LEU A 268 -2.24 3.12 29.23
C LEU A 268 -1.64 1.73 29.48
N PHE A 269 -2.06 0.77 28.66
CA PHE A 269 -1.66 -0.63 28.80
C PHE A 269 -0.14 -0.82 28.59
N GLY A 270 0.51 -1.55 29.50
CA GLY A 270 1.90 -1.98 29.37
C GLY A 270 2.96 -1.01 29.89
N GLU A 271 2.57 0.21 30.29
CA GLU A 271 3.48 1.22 30.80
C GLU A 271 3.74 1.06 32.31
N LYS A 272 5.00 1.26 32.73
CA LYS A 272 5.37 1.36 34.15
C LYS A 272 5.47 2.83 34.53
N TYR A 273 4.65 3.25 35.47
CA TYR A 273 4.61 4.62 35.96
C TYR A 273 5.47 4.77 37.22
N GLY A 274 6.19 5.88 37.32
CA GLY A 274 6.88 6.28 38.55
C GLY A 274 5.93 6.91 39.57
N ASP A 275 6.50 7.44 40.66
CA ASP A 275 5.74 8.06 41.75
C ASP A 275 4.96 9.31 41.29
N THR A 276 5.49 10.01 40.28
CA THR A 276 4.85 11.15 39.63
C THR A 276 4.50 10.81 38.18
N VAL A 277 3.29 11.18 37.76
CA VAL A 277 2.76 10.96 36.41
C VAL A 277 2.29 12.26 35.79
N ARG A 278 2.38 12.33 34.46
CA ARG A 278 1.84 13.44 33.68
C ARG A 278 0.45 13.08 33.16
N VAL A 279 -0.54 13.87 33.54
CA VAL A 279 -1.93 13.73 33.11
C VAL A 279 -2.18 14.68 31.94
N LEU A 280 -2.76 14.14 30.86
CA LEU A 280 -3.21 14.87 29.69
C LEU A 280 -4.73 14.91 29.67
N THR A 281 -5.30 16.11 29.60
CA THR A 281 -6.75 16.33 29.51
C THR A 281 -7.10 17.09 28.23
N MET A 282 -8.04 16.55 27.47
CA MET A 282 -8.44 17.07 26.17
C MET A 282 -9.94 17.03 25.93
N GLY A 283 -10.44 18.11 25.32
CA GLY A 283 -11.83 18.24 24.90
C GLY A 283 -12.73 18.79 26.00
N LYS A 284 -13.87 19.34 25.58
CA LYS A 284 -14.90 19.82 26.52
C LYS A 284 -15.39 18.67 27.40
N ASP A 285 -15.61 18.99 28.68
CA ASP A 285 -16.07 18.08 29.72
C ASP A 285 -15.12 16.89 29.92
N ASP A 286 -13.81 17.15 29.82
CA ASP A 286 -12.72 16.19 30.02
C ASP A 286 -12.91 14.91 29.18
N PHE A 287 -13.20 15.10 27.89
CA PHE A 287 -13.56 14.01 26.98
C PHE A 287 -12.49 12.90 26.91
N SER A 288 -11.21 13.26 26.97
CA SER A 288 -10.09 12.33 27.09
C SER A 288 -9.20 12.78 28.25
N VAL A 289 -8.97 11.89 29.21
CA VAL A 289 -8.07 12.09 30.35
C VAL A 289 -7.16 10.87 30.49
N GLU A 290 -5.88 11.02 30.19
CA GLU A 290 -4.95 9.89 30.08
C GLU A 290 -3.58 10.22 30.67
N LEU A 291 -2.89 9.20 31.17
CA LEU A 291 -1.49 9.33 31.57
C LEU A 291 -0.59 9.29 30.33
N CYS A 292 -0.03 10.44 29.95
CA CYS A 292 0.80 10.56 28.76
C CYS A 292 2.00 11.49 28.95
N GLY A 293 3.19 10.92 28.74
CA GLY A 293 4.47 11.65 28.71
C GLY A 293 4.84 12.16 27.32
N GLY A 294 3.97 12.02 26.31
CA GLY A 294 4.25 12.46 24.96
C GLY A 294 4.12 13.96 24.73
N THR A 295 4.51 14.38 23.53
CA THR A 295 4.30 15.75 23.05
C THR A 295 2.92 15.89 22.41
N HIS A 296 2.23 16.98 22.70
CA HIS A 296 0.86 17.23 22.24
C HIS A 296 0.71 18.63 21.67
N VAL A 297 -0.36 18.84 20.93
CA VAL A 297 -0.76 20.19 20.49
C VAL A 297 -1.18 21.06 21.67
N ASN A 298 -1.20 22.38 21.48
CA ASN A 298 -1.63 23.33 22.51
C ASN A 298 -3.15 23.42 22.64
N GLN A 299 -3.87 23.23 21.53
CA GLN A 299 -5.32 23.27 21.44
C GLN A 299 -5.78 22.29 20.36
N LEU A 300 -7.00 21.76 20.48
CA LEU A 300 -7.44 20.66 19.61
C LEU A 300 -7.51 21.04 18.13
N GLY A 301 -7.77 22.30 17.79
CA GLY A 301 -7.84 22.78 16.41
C GLY A 301 -6.49 22.72 15.69
N ASP A 302 -5.38 22.69 16.42
CA ASP A 302 -4.04 22.56 15.83
C ASP A 302 -3.81 21.18 15.18
N ILE A 303 -4.65 20.18 15.51
CA ILE A 303 -4.66 18.85 14.89
C ILE A 303 -5.05 18.96 13.42
N GLY A 304 -5.98 19.84 13.06
CA GLY A 304 -6.56 19.91 11.73
C GLY A 304 -7.45 18.70 11.40
N LEU A 305 -7.71 18.44 10.12
CA LEU A 305 -8.56 17.33 9.68
C LEU A 305 -8.02 15.99 10.20
N PHE A 306 -8.87 15.13 10.74
CA PHE A 306 -8.53 13.75 11.11
C PHE A 306 -9.23 12.77 10.17
N ARG A 307 -8.49 11.78 9.68
CA ARG A 307 -8.99 10.79 8.72
C ARG A 307 -8.53 9.38 9.05
N ILE A 308 -9.47 8.46 9.19
CA ILE A 308 -9.23 7.03 9.28
C ILE A 308 -8.97 6.50 7.87
N THR A 309 -7.80 5.91 7.68
CA THR A 309 -7.36 5.37 6.38
C THR A 309 -7.64 3.88 6.26
N SER A 310 -7.58 3.14 7.37
CA SER A 310 -7.89 1.72 7.38
C SER A 310 -8.33 1.23 8.76
N GLU A 311 -9.05 0.11 8.73
CA GLU A 311 -9.54 -0.61 9.89
C GLU A 311 -9.45 -2.11 9.59
N GLY A 312 -8.97 -2.91 10.55
CA GLY A 312 -8.92 -4.37 10.38
C GLY A 312 -8.51 -5.14 11.63
N GLY A 313 -8.82 -6.44 11.64
CA GLY A 313 -8.36 -7.37 12.68
C GLY A 313 -6.90 -7.78 12.46
N ILE A 314 -6.09 -7.76 13.53
CA ILE A 314 -4.67 -8.16 13.47
C ILE A 314 -4.36 -9.43 14.27
N ALA A 315 -5.20 -9.76 15.25
CA ALA A 315 -5.16 -10.99 16.03
C ALA A 315 -6.55 -11.27 16.63
N ALA A 316 -6.75 -12.43 17.24
CA ALA A 316 -7.99 -12.73 17.95
C ALA A 316 -8.24 -11.69 19.06
N GLY A 317 -9.40 -11.03 19.01
CA GLY A 317 -9.80 -9.98 19.95
C GLY A 317 -9.01 -8.67 19.87
N VAL A 318 -8.20 -8.47 18.82
CA VAL A 318 -7.42 -7.24 18.63
C VAL A 318 -7.61 -6.67 17.23
N ARG A 319 -7.98 -5.40 17.17
CA ARG A 319 -8.18 -4.63 15.94
C ARG A 319 -7.24 -3.44 15.88
N ARG A 320 -7.04 -2.93 14.67
CA ARG A 320 -6.18 -1.82 14.35
C ARG A 320 -6.94 -0.77 13.55
N ILE A 321 -6.76 0.49 13.94
CA ILE A 321 -7.08 1.65 13.11
C ILE A 321 -5.76 2.32 12.72
N GLU A 322 -5.59 2.61 11.43
CA GLU A 322 -4.59 3.56 10.96
C GLU A 322 -5.27 4.85 10.51
N ALA A 323 -4.71 5.98 10.94
CA ALA A 323 -5.26 7.30 10.65
C ALA A 323 -4.14 8.32 10.46
N MET A 324 -4.52 9.50 9.98
CA MET A 324 -3.63 10.64 9.80
C MET A 324 -4.36 11.93 10.15
N SER A 325 -3.58 13.00 10.36
CA SER A 325 -4.11 14.31 10.74
C SER A 325 -3.49 15.47 9.96
N GLY A 326 -4.14 16.63 10.04
CA GLY A 326 -3.64 17.88 9.49
C GLY A 326 -3.72 17.95 7.97
N TYR A 327 -2.69 18.52 7.36
CA TYR A 327 -2.64 18.73 5.91
C TYR A 327 -2.52 17.41 5.14
N ASP A 328 -1.86 16.41 5.72
CA ASP A 328 -1.69 15.09 5.08
C ASP A 328 -3.04 14.37 4.93
N ALA A 329 -3.92 14.50 5.93
CA ALA A 329 -5.30 14.01 5.85
C ALA A 329 -6.10 14.71 4.74
N TYR A 330 -5.92 16.03 4.57
CA TYR A 330 -6.53 16.76 3.47
C TYR A 330 -6.00 16.28 2.10
N GLN A 331 -4.69 16.08 1.97
CA GLN A 331 -4.08 15.58 0.74
C GLN A 331 -4.57 14.17 0.39
N PHE A 332 -4.76 13.30 1.38
CA PHE A 332 -5.36 11.98 1.18
C PHE A 332 -6.79 12.05 0.64
N ASP A 333 -7.62 12.93 1.21
CA ASP A 333 -8.97 13.16 0.70
C ASP A 333 -8.95 13.78 -0.70
N LYS A 334 -8.00 14.67 -0.98
CA LYS A 334 -7.83 15.27 -2.31
C LYS A 334 -7.46 14.24 -3.37
N GLN A 335 -6.52 13.34 -3.06
CA GLN A 335 -6.15 12.24 -3.95
C GLN A 335 -7.32 11.29 -4.21
N THR A 336 -8.18 11.06 -3.20
CA THR A 336 -9.40 10.26 -3.33
C THR A 336 -10.42 10.96 -4.24
N GLU A 337 -10.61 12.27 -4.08
CA GLU A 337 -11.47 13.09 -4.95
C GLU A 337 -10.98 13.06 -6.41
N ASP A 338 -9.67 13.24 -6.62
CA ASP A 338 -9.08 13.26 -7.95
C ASP A 338 -9.23 11.89 -8.64
N SER A 339 -9.02 10.78 -7.90
CA SER A 339 -9.27 9.43 -8.40
C SER A 339 -10.73 9.21 -8.82
N LEU A 340 -11.69 9.72 -8.05
CA LEU A 340 -13.11 9.66 -8.40
C LEU A 340 -13.42 10.51 -9.64
N SER A 341 -12.78 11.66 -9.77
CA SER A 341 -12.89 12.55 -10.94
C SER A 341 -12.36 11.89 -12.21
N GLU A 342 -11.22 11.20 -12.13
CA GLU A 342 -10.67 10.42 -13.24
C GLU A 342 -11.62 9.30 -13.68
N ILE A 343 -12.20 8.55 -12.73
CA ILE A 343 -13.21 7.53 -13.04
C ILE A 343 -14.40 8.18 -13.76
N ALA A 344 -14.91 9.29 -13.23
CA ALA A 344 -16.05 10.01 -13.83
C ALA A 344 -15.73 10.47 -15.26
N GLN A 345 -14.51 10.97 -15.52
CA GLN A 345 -14.06 11.36 -16.85
C GLN A 345 -13.99 10.16 -17.79
N MET A 346 -13.41 9.03 -17.36
CA MET A 346 -13.35 7.79 -18.14
C MET A 346 -14.75 7.28 -18.50
N THR A 347 -15.71 7.40 -17.58
CA THR A 347 -17.10 6.99 -17.80
C THR A 347 -17.95 8.08 -18.46
N LYS A 348 -17.35 9.23 -18.83
CA LYS A 348 -18.02 10.40 -19.41
C LYS A 348 -19.25 10.82 -18.59
N SER A 349 -19.07 10.92 -17.27
CA SER A 349 -20.12 11.24 -16.30
C SER A 349 -19.66 12.27 -15.27
N SER A 350 -20.53 12.57 -14.30
CA SER A 350 -20.17 13.36 -13.11
C SER A 350 -19.73 12.46 -11.96
N ASN A 351 -19.04 13.01 -10.96
CA ASN A 351 -18.65 12.28 -9.74
C ASN A 351 -19.85 11.65 -9.03
N ALA A 352 -20.98 12.37 -8.99
CA ALA A 352 -22.22 11.88 -8.39
C ALA A 352 -22.81 10.66 -9.13
N GLN A 353 -22.53 10.51 -10.42
CA GLN A 353 -23.05 9.44 -11.27
C GLN A 353 -22.01 8.37 -11.59
N ALA A 354 -20.76 8.53 -11.16
CA ALA A 354 -19.65 7.64 -11.52
C ALA A 354 -19.96 6.18 -11.16
N VAL A 355 -20.46 5.93 -9.95
CA VAL A 355 -20.82 4.58 -9.48
C VAL A 355 -21.91 3.95 -10.35
N GLU A 356 -22.97 4.70 -10.66
CA GLU A 356 -24.06 4.22 -11.52
C GLU A 356 -23.54 3.89 -12.93
N LYS A 357 -22.67 4.73 -13.48
CA LYS A 357 -22.10 4.55 -14.81
C LYS A 357 -21.15 3.36 -14.89
N VAL A 358 -20.32 3.15 -13.87
CA VAL A 358 -19.50 1.93 -13.76
C VAL A 358 -20.40 0.69 -13.71
N ALA A 359 -21.46 0.70 -12.89
CA ALA A 359 -22.40 -0.42 -12.84
C ALA A 359 -23.11 -0.66 -14.19
N GLN A 360 -23.48 0.40 -14.91
CA GLN A 360 -24.04 0.32 -16.25
C GLN A 360 -23.05 -0.31 -17.25
N LEU A 361 -21.79 0.11 -17.24
CA LEU A 361 -20.75 -0.44 -18.10
C LEU A 361 -20.50 -1.92 -17.82
N ILE A 362 -20.43 -2.33 -16.55
CA ILE A 362 -20.30 -3.75 -16.16
C ILE A 362 -21.49 -4.57 -16.66
N LYS A 363 -22.71 -4.02 -16.56
CA LYS A 363 -23.92 -4.69 -17.08
C LYS A 363 -23.89 -4.80 -18.61
N GLN A 364 -23.44 -3.77 -19.31
CA GLN A 364 -23.29 -3.77 -20.77
C GLN A 364 -22.21 -4.76 -21.22
N GLN A 365 -21.07 -4.82 -20.52
CA GLN A 365 -20.01 -5.80 -20.79
C GLN A 365 -20.57 -7.23 -20.73
N LYS A 366 -21.26 -7.59 -19.65
CA LYS A 366 -21.89 -8.93 -19.51
C LYS A 366 -22.92 -9.21 -20.61
N ALA A 367 -23.66 -8.20 -21.06
CA ALA A 367 -24.62 -8.34 -22.16
C ALA A 367 -23.91 -8.58 -23.51
N LEU A 368 -22.83 -7.86 -23.79
CA LEU A 368 -22.00 -8.04 -24.97
C LEU A 368 -21.33 -9.42 -24.98
N GLU A 369 -20.77 -9.88 -23.85
CA GLU A 369 -20.22 -11.23 -23.71
C GLU A 369 -21.26 -12.31 -24.05
N LYS A 370 -22.51 -12.14 -23.60
CA LYS A 370 -23.61 -13.04 -23.96
C LYS A 370 -23.99 -12.98 -25.44
N GLN A 371 -23.97 -11.79 -26.05
CA GLN A 371 -24.20 -11.62 -27.49
C GLN A 371 -23.09 -12.28 -28.32
N ILE A 372 -21.83 -12.11 -27.94
CA ILE A 372 -20.68 -12.77 -28.58
C ILE A 372 -20.86 -14.29 -28.55
N ALA A 373 -21.19 -14.87 -27.40
CA ALA A 373 -21.45 -16.31 -27.30
C ALA A 373 -22.62 -16.76 -28.18
N THR A 374 -23.66 -15.92 -28.33
CA THR A 374 -24.81 -16.21 -29.20
C THR A 374 -24.40 -16.18 -30.68
N PHE A 375 -23.64 -15.18 -31.11
CA PHE A 375 -23.14 -15.08 -32.48
C PHE A 375 -22.16 -16.19 -32.82
N GLN A 376 -21.27 -16.57 -31.90
CA GLN A 376 -20.39 -17.73 -32.07
C GLN A 376 -21.19 -19.02 -32.29
N LYS A 377 -22.27 -19.22 -31.53
CA LYS A 377 -23.16 -20.38 -31.72
C LYS A 377 -23.89 -20.36 -33.07
N GLN A 378 -24.30 -19.18 -33.54
CA GLN A 378 -24.94 -19.02 -34.86
C GLN A 378 -23.94 -19.30 -36.00
N LEU A 379 -22.72 -18.76 -35.92
CA LEU A 379 -21.65 -19.00 -36.89
C LEU A 379 -21.30 -20.49 -36.98
N ALA A 380 -21.15 -21.17 -35.84
CA ALA A 380 -20.96 -22.62 -35.78
C ALA A 380 -22.10 -23.40 -36.48
N SER A 381 -23.35 -22.92 -36.36
CA SER A 381 -24.47 -23.58 -37.02
C SER A 381 -24.48 -23.37 -38.53
N ASN A 382 -24.10 -22.18 -39.02
CA ASN A 382 -24.05 -21.89 -40.46
C ASN A 382 -22.87 -22.60 -41.14
N GLN A 383 -21.70 -22.65 -40.49
CA GLN A 383 -20.58 -23.47 -40.98
C GLN A 383 -20.99 -24.94 -41.10
N GLY A 384 -21.77 -25.46 -40.17
CA GLY A 384 -22.32 -26.82 -40.25
C GLY A 384 -23.15 -27.08 -41.53
N ASP A 385 -23.71 -26.06 -42.17
CA ASP A 385 -24.47 -26.21 -43.41
C ASP A 385 -23.53 -26.27 -44.62
N GLU A 386 -22.52 -25.40 -44.67
CA GLU A 386 -21.48 -25.39 -45.71
C GLU A 386 -20.58 -26.63 -45.66
N LEU A 387 -20.35 -27.18 -44.45
CA LEU A 387 -19.52 -28.36 -44.25
C LEU A 387 -20.17 -29.65 -44.78
N VAL A 388 -21.51 -29.69 -44.90
CA VAL A 388 -22.20 -30.84 -45.52
C VAL A 388 -21.76 -31.01 -46.97
N ASP A 389 -21.55 -29.90 -47.68
CA ASP A 389 -21.14 -29.92 -49.09
C ASP A 389 -19.69 -30.39 -49.29
N GLN A 390 -18.88 -30.42 -48.23
CA GLN A 390 -17.50 -30.90 -48.25
C GLN A 390 -17.38 -32.41 -47.97
N ALA A 391 -18.49 -33.10 -47.65
CA ALA A 391 -18.44 -34.52 -47.35
C ALA A 391 -18.14 -35.36 -48.60
N GLU A 392 -17.11 -36.19 -48.52
CA GLU A 392 -16.71 -37.12 -49.59
C GLU A 392 -17.43 -38.46 -49.47
N ASP A 393 -17.61 -39.17 -50.58
CA ASP A 393 -18.09 -40.56 -50.58
C ASP A 393 -16.90 -41.52 -50.59
N VAL A 394 -16.76 -42.33 -49.55
CA VAL A 394 -15.68 -43.31 -49.40
C VAL A 394 -16.30 -44.67 -49.09
N ASN A 395 -16.16 -45.61 -50.02
CA ASN A 395 -16.70 -46.97 -49.88
C ASN A 395 -18.22 -47.02 -49.57
N GLY A 396 -18.99 -46.04 -50.07
CA GLY A 396 -20.43 -45.94 -49.84
C GLY A 396 -20.83 -45.28 -48.51
N VAL A 397 -19.87 -44.65 -47.81
CA VAL A 397 -20.08 -43.91 -46.55
C VAL A 397 -19.68 -42.45 -46.75
N LYS A 398 -20.48 -41.52 -46.22
CA LYS A 398 -20.10 -40.10 -46.22
C LYS A 398 -19.02 -39.82 -45.18
N LEU A 399 -17.87 -39.32 -45.61
CA LEU A 399 -16.77 -38.92 -44.75
C LEU A 399 -16.63 -37.40 -44.77
N LEU A 400 -16.67 -36.77 -43.59
CA LEU A 400 -16.32 -35.37 -43.41
C LEU A 400 -15.19 -35.26 -42.39
N SER A 401 -14.01 -34.82 -42.81
CA SER A 401 -12.84 -34.66 -41.95
C SER A 401 -12.22 -33.28 -42.20
N THR A 402 -12.39 -32.34 -41.27
CA THR A 402 -12.01 -30.94 -41.52
C THR A 402 -11.77 -30.11 -40.25
N VAL A 403 -11.11 -28.97 -40.40
CA VAL A 403 -10.93 -27.97 -39.34
C VAL A 403 -12.10 -26.99 -39.38
N VAL A 404 -12.70 -26.73 -38.23
CA VAL A 404 -13.76 -25.75 -38.04
C VAL A 404 -13.17 -24.52 -37.36
N GLU A 405 -13.19 -23.39 -38.05
CA GLU A 405 -12.60 -22.14 -37.57
C GLU A 405 -13.49 -21.41 -36.57
N GLY A 406 -12.89 -20.83 -35.54
CA GLY A 406 -13.57 -19.91 -34.62
C GLY A 406 -14.54 -20.56 -33.62
N VAL A 407 -14.50 -21.88 -33.46
CA VAL A 407 -15.38 -22.63 -32.54
C VAL A 407 -14.62 -23.22 -31.37
N SER A 408 -15.29 -23.37 -30.22
CA SER A 408 -14.71 -24.04 -29.06
C SER A 408 -14.82 -25.56 -29.19
N GLY A 409 -13.95 -26.31 -28.48
CA GLY A 409 -14.04 -27.78 -28.45
C GLY A 409 -15.37 -28.32 -27.90
N LYS A 410 -16.13 -27.53 -27.14
CA LYS A 410 -17.48 -27.88 -26.70
C LYS A 410 -18.46 -27.81 -27.87
N ASP A 411 -18.37 -26.77 -28.69
CA ASP A 411 -19.25 -26.54 -29.83
C ASP A 411 -19.01 -27.57 -30.95
N LEU A 412 -17.77 -28.06 -31.10
CA LEU A 412 -17.44 -29.14 -32.05
C LEU A 412 -18.32 -30.38 -31.88
N ARG A 413 -18.70 -30.74 -30.65
CA ARG A 413 -19.59 -31.89 -30.41
C ARG A 413 -20.96 -31.64 -31.01
N ASP A 414 -21.54 -30.49 -30.72
CA ASP A 414 -22.88 -30.11 -31.18
C ASP A 414 -22.91 -29.99 -32.72
N ILE A 415 -21.81 -29.51 -33.33
CA ILE A 415 -21.65 -29.44 -34.80
C ILE A 415 -21.55 -30.86 -35.39
N ALA A 416 -20.73 -31.74 -34.80
CA ALA A 416 -20.57 -33.11 -35.28
C ALA A 416 -21.89 -33.91 -35.21
N ASP A 417 -22.68 -33.74 -34.15
CA ASP A 417 -24.00 -34.39 -34.04
C ASP A 417 -24.96 -33.89 -35.14
N LYS A 418 -25.04 -32.58 -35.38
CA LYS A 418 -25.87 -32.03 -36.46
C LYS A 418 -25.44 -32.50 -37.85
N LEU A 419 -24.13 -32.57 -38.10
CA LEU A 419 -23.60 -33.02 -39.38
C LEU A 419 -23.91 -34.50 -39.65
N LYS A 420 -23.82 -35.36 -38.62
CA LYS A 420 -24.26 -36.76 -38.72
C LYS A 420 -25.74 -36.84 -39.10
N ASP A 421 -26.59 -36.06 -38.45
CA ASP A 421 -28.04 -36.05 -38.71
C ASP A 421 -28.34 -35.62 -40.16
N LYS A 422 -27.57 -34.67 -40.71
CA LYS A 422 -27.74 -34.17 -42.09
C LYS A 422 -27.17 -35.12 -43.15
N LEU A 423 -26.03 -35.74 -42.89
CA LEU A 423 -25.31 -36.60 -43.84
C LEU A 423 -25.87 -38.03 -43.91
N GLY A 424 -26.72 -38.43 -42.95
CA GLY A 424 -27.37 -39.73 -42.94
C GLY A 424 -26.44 -40.85 -42.46
N SER A 425 -25.79 -41.57 -43.39
CA SER A 425 -24.81 -42.63 -43.07
C SER A 425 -23.40 -42.06 -43.21
N ALA A 426 -22.79 -41.69 -42.07
CA ALA A 426 -21.61 -40.84 -42.08
C ALA A 426 -20.61 -41.06 -40.93
N VAL A 427 -19.35 -40.75 -41.24
CA VAL A 427 -18.26 -40.56 -40.28
C VAL A 427 -17.83 -39.09 -40.36
N VAL A 428 -17.88 -38.40 -39.22
CA VAL A 428 -17.55 -36.98 -39.10
C VAL A 428 -16.39 -36.81 -38.12
N VAL A 429 -15.29 -36.18 -38.54
CA VAL A 429 -14.15 -35.84 -37.69
C VAL A 429 -13.88 -34.34 -37.81
N LEU A 430 -14.00 -33.61 -36.72
CA LEU A 430 -13.82 -32.17 -36.69
C LEU A 430 -12.68 -31.79 -35.75
N ALA A 431 -11.93 -30.77 -36.15
CA ALA A 431 -10.89 -30.16 -35.33
C ALA A 431 -11.16 -28.67 -35.11
N ALA A 432 -10.74 -28.13 -33.97
CA ALA A 432 -10.66 -26.69 -33.74
C ALA A 432 -9.29 -26.37 -33.14
N VAL A 433 -8.64 -25.33 -33.67
CA VAL A 433 -7.32 -24.88 -33.24
C VAL A 433 -7.47 -23.60 -32.42
N SER A 434 -6.84 -23.55 -31.26
CA SER A 434 -6.82 -22.36 -30.39
C SER A 434 -5.42 -22.21 -29.79
N GLY A 435 -4.62 -21.32 -30.38
CA GLY A 435 -3.19 -21.23 -30.09
C GLY A 435 -2.51 -22.58 -30.34
N ASP A 436 -1.75 -23.06 -29.36
CA ASP A 436 -0.99 -24.32 -29.44
C ASP A 436 -1.84 -25.56 -29.09
N LYS A 437 -3.16 -25.42 -28.95
CA LYS A 437 -4.06 -26.52 -28.58
C LYS A 437 -4.99 -26.89 -29.72
N VAL A 438 -5.13 -28.19 -29.94
CA VAL A 438 -6.12 -28.77 -30.86
C VAL A 438 -7.20 -29.45 -30.04
N SER A 439 -8.46 -29.13 -30.32
CA SER A 439 -9.63 -29.89 -29.85
C SER A 439 -10.16 -30.75 -30.99
N LEU A 440 -10.51 -32.00 -30.70
CA LEU A 440 -10.98 -32.97 -31.69
C LEU A 440 -12.29 -33.61 -31.26
N VAL A 441 -13.18 -33.85 -32.24
CA VAL A 441 -14.41 -34.62 -32.08
C VAL A 441 -14.55 -35.59 -33.25
N ALA A 442 -14.93 -36.83 -32.96
CA ALA A 442 -15.33 -37.79 -33.99
C ALA A 442 -16.73 -38.31 -33.69
N GLY A 443 -17.58 -38.36 -34.69
CA GLY A 443 -18.92 -38.92 -34.65
C GLY A 443 -19.10 -39.98 -35.74
N VAL A 444 -19.76 -41.08 -35.38
CA VAL A 444 -20.17 -42.14 -36.31
C VAL A 444 -21.67 -42.36 -36.17
N THR A 445 -22.39 -42.47 -37.29
CA THR A 445 -23.83 -42.73 -37.30
C THR A 445 -24.12 -44.18 -36.86
N LYS A 446 -25.29 -44.41 -36.25
CA LYS A 446 -25.60 -45.68 -35.54
C LYS A 446 -25.56 -46.91 -36.45
N ASP A 447 -25.88 -46.76 -37.72
CA ASP A 447 -25.84 -47.82 -38.74
C ASP A 447 -24.41 -48.27 -39.07
N LEU A 448 -23.41 -47.44 -38.75
CA LEU A 448 -22.00 -47.69 -39.04
C LEU A 448 -21.18 -48.11 -37.82
N THR A 449 -21.72 -48.02 -36.60
CA THR A 449 -20.94 -48.22 -35.37
C THR A 449 -20.38 -49.63 -35.22
N ASP A 450 -20.99 -50.65 -35.84
CA ASP A 450 -20.47 -52.02 -35.81
C ASP A 450 -19.20 -52.18 -36.67
N LYS A 451 -19.05 -51.33 -37.70
CA LYS A 451 -17.92 -51.34 -38.64
C LYS A 451 -16.84 -50.32 -38.25
N TYR A 452 -17.25 -49.13 -37.83
CA TYR A 452 -16.37 -48.02 -37.51
C TYR A 452 -16.61 -47.52 -36.08
N GLN A 453 -15.55 -47.22 -35.35
CA GLN A 453 -15.61 -46.86 -33.93
C GLN A 453 -15.06 -45.44 -33.73
N ALA A 454 -15.91 -44.49 -33.34
CA ALA A 454 -15.51 -43.08 -33.18
C ALA A 454 -14.28 -42.92 -32.26
N GLY A 455 -14.22 -43.67 -31.15
CA GLY A 455 -13.07 -43.66 -30.24
C GLY A 455 -11.75 -44.10 -30.90
N LYS A 456 -11.78 -45.09 -31.80
CA LYS A 456 -10.57 -45.57 -32.51
C LYS A 456 -10.11 -44.56 -33.56
N ILE A 457 -11.06 -44.05 -34.35
CA ILE A 457 -10.79 -43.02 -35.39
C ILE A 457 -10.19 -41.78 -34.73
N LEU A 458 -10.81 -41.30 -33.64
CA LEU A 458 -10.32 -40.12 -32.97
C LEU A 458 -8.92 -40.31 -32.37
N ASN A 459 -8.64 -41.46 -31.75
CA ASN A 459 -7.33 -41.70 -31.17
C ASN A 459 -6.22 -41.77 -32.25
N HIS A 460 -6.56 -42.26 -33.45
CA HIS A 460 -5.64 -42.22 -34.60
C HIS A 460 -5.29 -40.78 -35.01
N VAL A 461 -6.27 -39.86 -35.05
CA VAL A 461 -6.02 -38.44 -35.34
C VAL A 461 -5.29 -37.76 -34.18
N ALA A 462 -5.75 -37.97 -32.94
CA ALA A 462 -5.22 -37.31 -31.76
C ALA A 462 -3.74 -37.62 -31.50
N THR A 463 -3.29 -38.84 -31.77
CA THR A 463 -1.88 -39.23 -31.58
C THR A 463 -0.93 -38.52 -32.55
N GLN A 464 -1.38 -38.20 -33.76
CA GLN A 464 -0.59 -37.47 -34.76
C GLN A 464 -0.43 -35.98 -34.42
N VAL A 465 -1.39 -35.40 -33.70
CA VAL A 465 -1.32 -34.02 -33.19
C VAL A 465 -0.76 -33.95 -31.76
N GLY A 466 0.03 -34.94 -31.35
CA GLY A 466 0.71 -34.95 -30.04
C GLY A 466 -0.24 -35.08 -28.86
N GLY A 467 -1.30 -35.87 -29.00
CA GLY A 467 -2.42 -35.91 -28.08
C GLY A 467 -3.05 -37.29 -27.87
N LYS A 468 -4.24 -37.29 -27.26
CA LYS A 468 -5.04 -38.50 -27.00
C LYS A 468 -6.53 -38.19 -27.16
N GLY A 469 -7.29 -39.20 -27.57
CA GLY A 469 -8.74 -39.12 -27.72
C GLY A 469 -9.42 -40.40 -27.30
N GLY A 470 -10.70 -40.31 -26.92
CA GLY A 470 -11.47 -41.47 -26.50
C GLY A 470 -12.96 -41.16 -26.41
N GLY A 471 -13.77 -42.22 -26.35
CA GLY A 471 -15.22 -42.09 -26.26
C GLY A 471 -15.95 -43.37 -26.60
N ARG A 472 -17.24 -43.23 -26.86
CA ARG A 472 -18.14 -44.32 -27.23
C ARG A 472 -18.02 -44.62 -28.73
N ALA A 473 -18.72 -45.66 -29.19
CA ALA A 473 -18.74 -46.06 -30.60
C ALA A 473 -19.29 -44.96 -31.52
N ASP A 474 -20.29 -44.21 -31.05
CA ASP A 474 -21.03 -43.17 -31.78
C ASP A 474 -20.43 -41.76 -31.68
N MET A 475 -19.61 -41.51 -30.65
CA MET A 475 -19.05 -40.19 -30.35
C MET A 475 -17.79 -40.29 -29.49
N ALA A 476 -16.75 -39.55 -29.88
CA ALA A 476 -15.50 -39.43 -29.13
C ALA A 476 -14.99 -37.99 -29.11
N GLN A 477 -14.22 -37.67 -28.07
CA GLN A 477 -13.55 -36.38 -27.92
C GLN A 477 -12.11 -36.53 -27.46
N GLY A 478 -11.29 -35.53 -27.78
CA GLY A 478 -9.86 -35.55 -27.54
C GLY A 478 -9.22 -34.23 -27.89
N GLY A 479 -7.90 -34.21 -27.83
CA GLY A 479 -7.14 -33.05 -28.21
C GLY A 479 -5.65 -33.33 -28.24
N GLY A 480 -4.90 -32.34 -28.70
CA GLY A 480 -3.46 -32.40 -28.89
C GLY A 480 -2.80 -31.03 -28.77
N THR A 481 -1.49 -31.01 -28.96
CA THR A 481 -0.64 -29.82 -28.77
C THR A 481 0.23 -29.48 -30.00
N GLN A 482 0.00 -30.16 -31.12
CA GLN A 482 0.74 -29.97 -32.37
C GLN A 482 -0.24 -29.59 -33.49
N PRO A 483 -0.74 -28.34 -33.52
CA PRO A 483 -1.66 -27.88 -34.56
C PRO A 483 -1.05 -27.94 -35.97
N GLU A 484 0.26 -27.87 -36.10
CA GLU A 484 0.98 -27.98 -37.38
C GLU A 484 0.74 -29.32 -38.11
N ASN A 485 0.35 -30.38 -37.39
CA ASN A 485 0.11 -31.71 -37.95
C ASN A 485 -1.37 -31.96 -38.29
N ILE A 486 -2.27 -31.00 -38.05
CA ILE A 486 -3.71 -31.26 -38.06
C ILE A 486 -4.25 -31.62 -39.44
N GLU A 487 -3.81 -30.95 -40.50
CA GLU A 487 -4.28 -31.20 -41.86
C GLU A 487 -3.93 -32.63 -42.31
N SER A 488 -2.68 -33.04 -42.07
CA SER A 488 -2.22 -34.41 -42.35
C SER A 488 -2.97 -35.44 -41.52
N ALA A 489 -3.21 -35.16 -40.24
CA ALA A 489 -3.91 -36.06 -39.34
C ALA A 489 -5.39 -36.26 -39.72
N LEU A 490 -6.05 -35.21 -40.23
CA LEU A 490 -7.43 -35.29 -40.71
C LEU A 490 -7.53 -36.02 -42.05
N ALA A 491 -6.56 -35.83 -42.95
CA ALA A 491 -6.51 -36.53 -44.24
C ALA A 491 -6.36 -38.06 -44.08
N SER A 492 -5.61 -38.52 -43.06
CA SER A 492 -5.38 -39.95 -42.81
C SER A 492 -6.64 -40.71 -42.38
N VAL A 493 -7.72 -40.01 -42.00
CA VAL A 493 -9.00 -40.64 -41.63
C VAL A 493 -9.57 -41.45 -42.81
N LYS A 494 -9.33 -40.99 -44.05
CA LYS A 494 -9.82 -41.66 -45.26
C LYS A 494 -9.30 -43.10 -45.40
N ASP A 495 -8.09 -43.37 -44.93
CA ASP A 495 -7.48 -44.71 -44.99
C ASP A 495 -8.10 -45.70 -43.98
N LEU A 496 -8.89 -45.21 -43.03
CA LEU A 496 -9.60 -46.02 -42.04
C LEU A 496 -11.01 -46.42 -42.47
N ILE A 497 -11.55 -45.80 -43.54
CA ILE A 497 -12.94 -45.97 -44.02
C ILE A 497 -12.98 -46.83 -45.27
#